data_AF-A0A0L0ENW8-F1
#
_entry.id   AF-A0A0L0ENW8-F1
#
_cell.length_a   1.000
_cell.length_b   1.000
_cell.length_c   1.000
_cell.angle_alpha   90.00
_cell.angle_beta   90.00
_cell.angle_gamma   90.00
#
_symmetry.space_group_name_H-M   'P 1'
#
loop_
_entity.id
_entity.type
_entity.pdbx_description
1 polymer ?
#
loop_
_entity_poly.entity_id
_entity_poly.type
_entity_poly.pdbx_seq_one_letter_code
_entity_poly.pdbx_strand_id
1 'polypeptide(L)' 'MKVNDLTLICRAHQLVQEGYKYMFEKESLVTVWSAPNYCYRCGNVASILKYGSDGSREYKLFNAVPDDQRT' A
#
# COMPACT_ATOMS: atom_id res chain seq x y z
N MET A 1 -17.46 -10.15 -4.08
CA MET A 1 -17.12 -10.35 -2.65
C MET A 1 -18.10 -11.27 -1.92
N LYS A 2 -19.42 -11.03 -1.99
CA LYS A 2 -20.45 -11.86 -1.31
C LYS A 2 -20.37 -13.38 -1.55
N VAL A 3 -20.05 -13.83 -2.77
CA VAL A 3 -19.96 -15.26 -3.10
C VAL A 3 -18.94 -16.00 -2.24
N ASN A 4 -17.83 -15.35 -1.90
CA ASN A 4 -16.73 -15.93 -1.11
C ASN A 4 -16.66 -15.34 0.30
N ASP A 5 -17.71 -14.63 0.73
CA ASP A 5 -17.78 -13.95 2.02
C ASP A 5 -16.54 -13.07 2.36
N LEU A 6 -16.01 -12.37 1.35
CA LEU A 6 -14.87 -11.46 1.53
C LEU A 6 -15.36 -10.04 1.84
N THR A 7 -14.57 -9.30 2.63
CA THR A 7 -14.86 -7.90 2.98
C THR A 7 -13.89 -6.89 2.36
N LEU A 8 -12.69 -7.33 1.98
CA LEU A 8 -11.65 -6.50 1.36
C LEU A 8 -10.78 -7.34 0.43
N ILE A 9 -10.42 -6.77 -0.72
CA ILE A 9 -9.33 -7.27 -1.57
C ILE A 9 -8.10 -6.40 -1.33
N CYS A 10 -7.02 -6.98 -0.81
CA CYS A 10 -5.72 -6.31 -0.71
C CYS A 10 -4.83 -6.76 -1.89
N ARG A 11 -4.30 -5.80 -2.66
CA ARG A 11 -3.43 -6.08 -3.82
C ARG A 11 -2.23 -5.14 -3.91
N ALA A 12 -1.22 -5.55 -4.68
CA ALA A 12 -0.09 -4.75 -5.12
C ALA A 12 -0.13 -4.53 -6.64
N HIS A 13 0.99 -4.48 -7.36
CA HIS A 13 1.08 -4.36 -8.83
C HIS A 13 0.93 -2.94 -9.43
N GLN A 14 -0.13 -2.17 -9.16
CA GLN A 14 -0.20 -0.78 -9.67
C GLN A 14 0.40 0.20 -8.66
N LEU A 15 1.28 1.08 -9.16
CA LEU A 15 1.86 2.20 -8.43
C LEU A 15 0.77 3.15 -7.93
N VAL A 16 0.88 3.55 -6.67
CA VAL A 16 0.14 4.69 -6.08
C VAL A 16 1.12 5.60 -5.37
N GLN A 17 0.89 6.90 -5.48
CA GLN A 17 1.85 7.92 -5.04
C GLN A 17 1.91 8.01 -3.52
N GLU A 18 0.77 7.79 -2.87
CA GLU A 18 0.54 7.84 -1.44
C GLU A 18 0.96 6.54 -0.71
N GLY A 19 1.51 5.55 -1.42
CA GLY A 19 1.93 4.26 -0.86
C GLY A 19 0.79 3.26 -0.63
N TYR A 20 -0.44 3.70 -0.39
CA TYR A 20 -1.64 2.85 -0.46
C TYR A 20 -2.89 3.63 -0.86
N LYS A 21 -3.85 3.00 -1.52
CA LYS A 21 -5.10 3.64 -1.95
C LYS A 21 -6.30 2.70 -1.88
N TYR A 22 -7.38 3.15 -1.24
CA TYR A 22 -8.67 2.49 -1.35
C TYR A 22 -9.40 2.89 -2.63
N MET A 23 -10.09 1.93 -3.24
CA MET A 23 -10.83 2.10 -4.48
C MET A 23 -12.29 1.69 -4.29
N PHE A 24 -13.15 2.27 -5.12
CA PHE A 24 -14.61 2.10 -5.14
C PHE A 24 -15.33 2.71 -3.92
N GLU A 25 -16.64 2.95 -4.05
CA GLU A 25 -17.44 3.63 -3.02
C GLU A 25 -17.43 2.94 -1.65
N LYS A 26 -17.26 1.61 -1.65
CA LYS A 26 -17.24 0.81 -0.42
C LYS A 26 -15.83 0.53 0.11
N GLU A 27 -14.81 1.18 -0.44
CA GLU A 27 -13.39 0.96 -0.10
C GLU A 27 -13.01 -0.54 -0.11
N SER A 28 -13.62 -1.25 -1.05
CA SER A 28 -13.66 -2.70 -1.04
C SER A 28 -12.39 -3.31 -1.64
N LEU A 29 -11.55 -2.48 -2.26
CA LEU A 29 -10.24 -2.87 -2.74
C LEU A 29 -9.22 -1.87 -2.23
N VAL A 30 -8.13 -2.39 -1.65
CA VAL A 30 -6.96 -1.59 -1.33
C VAL A 30 -5.76 -2.00 -2.17
N THR A 31 -5.11 -0.97 -2.67
CA THR A 31 -3.83 -1.02 -3.34
C THR A 31 -2.75 -0.69 -2.32
N VAL A 32 -1.80 -1.58 -2.08
CA VAL A 32 -0.59 -1.35 -1.27
C VAL A 32 0.63 -1.35 -2.17
N TRP A 33 1.55 -0.42 -1.97
CA TRP A 33 2.78 -0.27 -2.74
C TRP A 33 3.98 -0.11 -1.83
N SER A 34 4.99 -0.98 -1.97
CA SER A 34 6.10 -1.08 -1.00
C SER A 34 7.47 -0.69 -1.57
N ALA A 35 7.53 -0.07 -2.76
CA ALA A 35 8.77 0.36 -3.39
C ALA A 35 8.84 1.90 -3.47
N PRO A 36 9.44 2.59 -2.49
CA PRO A 36 9.44 4.05 -2.47
C PRO A 36 10.37 4.60 -3.56
N ASN A 37 10.04 5.79 -4.08
CA ASN A 37 10.72 6.41 -5.21
C ASN A 37 11.00 5.41 -6.35
N TYR A 38 9.94 4.78 -6.85
CA TYR A 38 10.05 3.68 -7.80
C TYR A 38 10.87 4.07 -9.03
N CYS A 39 11.81 3.19 -9.39
CA CYS A 39 12.79 3.40 -10.46
C CYS A 39 13.56 4.73 -10.35
N TYR A 40 13.74 5.25 -9.13
CA TYR A 40 14.40 6.53 -8.83
C TYR A 40 13.81 7.76 -9.54
N ARG A 41 12.55 7.65 -9.98
CA ARG A 41 11.90 8.66 -10.84
C ARG A 41 10.53 9.07 -10.35
N CYS A 42 9.80 8.15 -9.72
CA CYS A 42 8.38 8.37 -9.46
C CYS A 42 8.10 9.24 -8.23
N GLY A 43 9.05 9.38 -7.31
CA GLY A 43 8.88 10.20 -6.10
C GLY A 43 7.79 9.71 -5.12
N ASN A 44 7.24 8.51 -5.35
CA ASN A 44 6.16 7.98 -4.52
C ASN A 44 6.64 7.59 -3.12
N VAL A 45 5.71 7.66 -2.16
CA VAL A 45 5.84 7.04 -0.84
C VAL A 45 5.54 5.53 -0.96
N ALA A 46 6.03 4.74 -0.03
CA ALA A 46 5.71 3.33 0.09
C ALA A 46 4.99 3.03 1.40
N SER A 47 4.34 1.88 1.48
CA SER A 47 3.63 1.44 2.66
C SER A 47 3.68 -0.06 2.89
N ILE A 48 3.39 -0.45 4.14
CA ILE A 48 3.05 -1.81 4.57
C ILE A 48 1.68 -1.73 5.25
N LEU A 49 0.79 -2.68 4.94
CA LEU A 49 -0.44 -2.90 5.69
C LEU A 49 -0.19 -3.94 6.79
N LYS A 50 -0.30 -3.51 8.05
CA LYS A 50 -0.33 -4.40 9.22
C LYS A 50 -1.78 -4.70 9.59
N TYR A 51 -2.09 -5.98 9.72
CA TYR A 51 -3.41 -6.47 10.13
C TYR A 51 -3.34 -6.95 11.58
N GLY A 52 -4.18 -6.38 12.44
CA GLY A 52 -4.32 -6.81 13.84
C GLY A 52 -5.23 -8.03 13.98
N SER A 53 -5.06 -8.79 15.06
CA SER A 53 -5.92 -9.94 15.38
C SER A 53 -7.36 -9.54 15.70
N ASP A 54 -7.57 -8.28 16.07
CA ASP A 54 -8.87 -7.65 16.32
C ASP A 54 -9.54 -7.12 15.02
N GLY A 55 -8.90 -7.32 13.86
CA GLY A 55 -9.37 -6.79 12.59
C GLY A 55 -8.95 -5.33 12.32
N SER A 56 -8.15 -4.72 13.20
CA SER A 56 -7.58 -3.39 12.96
C SER A 56 -6.62 -3.40 11.77
N ARG A 57 -6.56 -2.27 11.06
CA ARG A 57 -5.75 -2.07 9.85
C ARG A 57 -4.88 -0.83 10.06
N GLU A 58 -3.58 -1.03 10.06
CA GLU A 58 -2.59 0.03 10.27
C GLU A 58 -1.68 0.10 9.03
N TYR A 59 -1.63 1.26 8.37
CA TYR A 59 -0.71 1.49 7.26
C TYR A 59 0.54 2.20 7.77
N LYS A 60 1.70 1.57 7.58
CA LYS A 60 3.00 2.17 7.91
C LYS A 60 3.61 2.73 6.64
N LEU A 61 3.67 4.05 6.55
CA LEU A 61 4.29 4.76 5.42
C LEU A 61 5.80 4.88 5.63
N PHE A 62 6.56 4.80 4.54
CA PHE A 62 8.00 5.02 4.54
C PHE A 62 8.50 5.58 3.21
N ASN A 63 9.58 6.36 3.29
CA ASN A 63 10.23 7.00 2.15
C ASN A 63 11.43 6.18 1.66
N ALA A 64 11.93 6.54 0.49
CA ALA A 64 13.18 5.98 -0.01
C ALA A 64 14.32 6.40 0.91
N VAL A 65 15.27 5.50 1.12
CA VAL A 65 16.52 5.87 1.79
C VAL A 65 17.23 6.96 0.96
N PRO A 66 17.87 7.94 1.63
CA PRO A 66 18.70 8.94 0.98
C PRO A 66 19.73 8.32 0.02
N ASP A 67 20.04 9.01 -1.07
CA ASP A 67 20.91 8.50 -2.14
C ASP A 67 22.32 8.14 -1.64
N ASP A 68 22.83 8.88 -0.65
CA ASP A 68 24.13 8.68 0.02
C ASP A 68 24.17 7.44 0.94
N GLN A 69 23.03 6.84 1.24
CA GLN A 69 22.90 5.67 2.13
C GLN A 69 22.51 4.39 1.38
N ARG A 70 22.57 4.39 0.04
CA ARG A 70 22.18 3.24 -0.80
C ARG A 70 23.27 2.18 -1.00
N THR A 71 24.47 2.42 -0.48
CA THR A 71 25.67 1.58 -0.65
C THR A 71 26.21 1.08 0.67
#